data_AF-A0A1F4S3R0-F1
#
_entry.id   AF-A0A1F4S3R0-F1
#
_cell.length_a   1.000
_cell.length_b   1.000
_cell.length_c   1.000
_cell.angle_alpha   90.00
_cell.angle_beta   90.00
_cell.angle_gamma   90.00
#
_symmetry.space_group_name_H-M   'P 1'
#
loop_
_entity.id
_entity.type
_entity.pdbx_description
1 polymer ?
#
loop_
_entity_poly.entity_id
_entity_poly.type
_entity_poly.pdbx_seq_one_letter_code
_entity_poly.pdbx_strand_id
1 'polypeptide(L)'
;MKRRNVVGKVINFRGLIYAPVEENGVIFLFSKITNDLNMNIETIRKGFPDCIAKKYVGNGQWEEVNIEFEFKSSDFPKHKHLERMRLGTKCDSIVCWEHDWQECPKEIEIIELKTEYKKYPNTVVEEPDKVSQISDYNLNDLFKNYTLSKTLYNELHGLTMKISGEIWRKVAKYAVFYYSPEKVFFNVSIQKQGLKIHLFTGGKNIRGVETISEEGNYAQKWGKLYVKARRDLPIAMSAIRKSLQLIKKAINNHENTGWYAEND
;
A
#
# COMPACT_ATOMS: atom_id res chain seq x y z
N MET A 1 19.39 -30.13 -17.44
CA MET A 1 19.34 -29.06 -18.46
C MET A 1 18.88 -27.77 -17.75
N LYS A 2 19.70 -26.72 -17.66
CA LYS A 2 19.29 -25.46 -17.01
C LYS A 2 18.21 -24.79 -17.87
N ARG A 3 16.97 -24.71 -17.39
CA ARG A 3 15.90 -23.94 -18.06
C ARG A 3 16.37 -22.48 -18.18
N ARG A 4 16.43 -21.96 -19.40
CA ARG A 4 16.62 -20.53 -19.66
C ARG A 4 15.25 -19.86 -19.62
N ASN A 5 15.14 -18.73 -18.93
CA ASN A 5 13.93 -17.93 -18.93
C ASN A 5 13.91 -17.08 -20.20
N VAL A 6 12.89 -17.27 -21.04
CA VAL A 6 12.63 -16.45 -22.23
C VAL A 6 11.71 -15.30 -21.80
N VAL A 7 12.04 -14.07 -22.18
CA VAL A 7 11.27 -12.86 -21.87
C VAL A 7 10.93 -12.09 -23.14
N GLY A 8 9.88 -11.27 -23.10
CA GLY A 8 9.43 -10.45 -24.22
C GLY A 8 10.27 -9.18 -24.43
N LYS A 9 9.79 -8.30 -25.32
CA LYS A 9 10.39 -6.97 -25.54
C LYS A 9 10.31 -6.10 -24.29
N VAL A 10 11.26 -5.19 -24.07
CA VAL A 10 11.21 -4.24 -22.96
C VAL A 10 10.00 -3.30 -23.13
N ILE A 11 9.20 -3.16 -22.08
CA ILE A 11 8.04 -2.25 -22.00
C ILE A 11 8.12 -1.28 -20.80
N ASN A 12 8.84 -1.63 -19.72
CA ASN A 12 9.01 -0.80 -18.52
C ASN A 12 7.72 -0.15 -18.01
N PHE A 13 6.69 -0.97 -17.79
CA PHE A 13 5.36 -0.49 -17.43
C PHE A 13 4.91 -0.97 -16.04
N ARG A 14 4.68 -0.06 -15.09
CA ARG A 14 4.11 -0.32 -13.73
C ARG A 14 4.73 -1.52 -12.99
N GLY A 15 6.05 -1.64 -13.09
CA GLY A 15 6.84 -2.72 -12.46
C GLY A 15 6.97 -4.00 -13.30
N LEU A 16 6.44 -4.02 -14.53
CA LEU A 16 6.63 -5.08 -15.51
C LEU A 16 7.66 -4.60 -16.56
N ILE A 17 8.86 -5.18 -16.53
CA ILE A 17 9.97 -4.76 -17.41
C ILE A 17 9.78 -5.27 -18.84
N TYR A 18 9.32 -6.51 -18.99
CA TYR A 18 9.22 -7.20 -20.28
C TYR A 18 7.76 -7.50 -20.65
N ALA A 19 7.47 -7.45 -21.95
CA ALA A 19 6.18 -7.80 -22.52
C ALA A 19 5.79 -9.26 -22.20
N PRO A 20 4.48 -9.55 -22.09
CA PRO A 20 3.96 -10.91 -22.04
C PRO A 20 4.51 -11.76 -23.20
N VAL A 21 4.79 -13.03 -22.91
CA VAL A 21 5.12 -14.07 -23.90
C VAL A 21 4.13 -15.22 -23.88
N GLU A 22 3.18 -15.19 -22.94
CA GLU A 22 2.12 -16.16 -22.72
C GLU A 22 0.96 -15.47 -21.98
N GLU A 23 -0.17 -16.18 -21.85
CA GLU A 23 -1.43 -15.71 -21.25
C GLU A 23 -1.28 -15.22 -19.79
N ASN A 24 -0.50 -15.91 -18.95
CA ASN A 24 -0.26 -15.46 -17.56
C ASN A 24 0.31 -14.03 -17.49
N GLY A 25 1.15 -13.66 -18.46
CA GLY A 25 1.69 -12.31 -18.57
C GLY A 25 0.61 -11.30 -18.98
N VAL A 26 -0.36 -11.71 -19.80
CA VAL A 26 -1.52 -10.90 -20.19
C VAL A 26 -2.40 -10.62 -18.98
N ILE A 27 -2.72 -11.65 -18.19
CA ILE A 27 -3.48 -11.53 -16.94
C ILE A 27 -2.79 -10.53 -16.00
N PHE A 28 -1.47 -10.68 -15.82
CA PHE A 28 -0.72 -9.79 -14.94
C PHE A 28 -0.69 -8.34 -15.45
N LEU A 29 -0.48 -8.12 -16.74
CA LEU A 29 -0.51 -6.77 -17.32
C LEU A 29 -1.91 -6.14 -17.26
N PHE A 30 -2.97 -6.93 -17.51
CA PHE A 30 -4.35 -6.46 -17.36
C PHE A 30 -4.61 -6.01 -15.92
N SER A 31 -4.19 -6.79 -14.92
CA SER A 31 -4.30 -6.42 -13.50
C SER A 31 -3.65 -5.07 -13.16
N LYS A 32 -2.65 -4.65 -13.94
CA LYS A 32 -1.96 -3.36 -13.76
C LYS A 32 -2.73 -2.17 -14.32
N ILE A 33 -3.73 -2.39 -15.17
CA ILE A 33 -4.48 -1.33 -15.87
C ILE A 33 -6.00 -1.36 -15.62
N THR A 34 -6.51 -2.29 -14.81
CA THR A 34 -7.97 -2.44 -14.60
C THR A 34 -8.63 -1.17 -14.08
N ASN A 35 -7.95 -0.45 -13.17
CA ASN A 35 -8.44 0.83 -12.67
C ASN A 35 -8.54 1.87 -13.77
N ASP A 36 -7.58 1.91 -14.71
CA ASP A 36 -7.64 2.85 -15.83
C ASP A 36 -8.75 2.50 -16.84
N LEU A 37 -9.13 1.23 -16.89
CA LEU A 37 -10.28 0.73 -17.66
C LEU A 37 -11.61 0.88 -16.92
N ASN A 38 -11.61 1.42 -15.70
CA ASN A 38 -12.76 1.48 -14.80
C ASN A 38 -13.42 0.10 -14.56
N MET A 39 -12.58 -0.92 -14.36
CA MET A 39 -12.99 -2.29 -14.10
C MET A 39 -12.49 -2.79 -12.75
N ASN A 40 -13.32 -3.56 -12.05
CA ASN A 40 -12.97 -4.29 -10.83
C ASN A 40 -13.03 -5.79 -11.09
N ILE A 41 -11.93 -6.52 -10.88
CA ILE A 41 -11.91 -7.98 -11.00
C ILE A 41 -12.58 -8.59 -9.76
N GLU A 42 -13.60 -9.43 -9.94
CA GLU A 42 -14.26 -10.16 -8.84
C GLU A 42 -13.73 -11.58 -8.71
N THR A 43 -13.44 -12.25 -9.82
CA THR A 43 -12.95 -13.63 -9.81
C THR A 43 -12.06 -13.90 -11.02
N ILE A 44 -10.95 -14.58 -10.78
CA ILE A 44 -10.14 -15.26 -11.81
C ILE A 44 -10.21 -16.75 -11.48
N ARG A 45 -10.53 -17.59 -12.47
CA ARG A 45 -10.72 -19.03 -12.28
C ARG A 45 -10.10 -19.82 -13.42
N LYS A 46 -9.96 -21.12 -13.18
CA LYS A 46 -9.66 -22.07 -14.25
C LYS A 46 -10.96 -22.43 -14.97
N GLY A 47 -11.11 -21.95 -16.21
CA GLY A 47 -12.17 -22.35 -17.12
C GLY A 47 -12.98 -21.18 -17.65
N PHE A 48 -13.42 -21.30 -18.90
CA PHE A 48 -14.13 -20.27 -19.66
C PHE A 48 -15.50 -19.85 -19.05
N PRO A 49 -15.77 -18.54 -18.93
CA PRO A 49 -14.79 -17.45 -19.06
C PRO A 49 -13.84 -17.39 -17.84
N ASP A 50 -12.57 -17.08 -18.08
CA ASP A 50 -11.50 -17.04 -17.08
C ASP A 50 -11.72 -16.00 -15.98
N CYS A 51 -12.38 -14.89 -16.31
CA CYS A 51 -12.56 -13.76 -15.41
C CYS A 51 -13.98 -13.21 -15.41
N ILE A 52 -14.45 -12.86 -14.21
CA ILE A 52 -15.65 -12.05 -14.00
C ILE A 52 -15.21 -10.72 -13.39
N ALA A 53 -15.61 -9.62 -14.01
CA ALA A 53 -15.33 -8.27 -13.57
C ALA A 53 -16.58 -7.40 -13.56
N LYS A 54 -16.53 -6.26 -12.85
CA LYS A 54 -17.51 -5.18 -12.94
C LYS A 54 -16.91 -4.00 -13.69
N LYS A 55 -17.57 -3.53 -14.75
CA LYS A 55 -17.17 -2.35 -15.54
C LYS A 55 -18.09 -1.18 -15.21
N TYR A 56 -17.52 0.01 -14.99
CA TYR A 56 -18.30 1.21 -14.74
C TYR A 56 -18.93 1.73 -16.04
N VAL A 57 -20.25 1.96 -16.03
CA VAL A 57 -21.01 2.43 -17.21
C VAL A 57 -21.57 3.84 -17.06
N GLY A 58 -21.17 4.56 -16.01
CA GLY A 58 -21.66 5.92 -15.71
C GLY A 58 -22.75 5.95 -14.65
N ASN A 59 -23.09 7.15 -14.17
CA ASN A 59 -24.18 7.40 -13.21
C ASN A 59 -24.16 6.52 -11.94
N GLY A 60 -22.97 6.15 -11.45
CA GLY A 60 -22.85 5.26 -10.28
C GLY A 60 -23.19 3.79 -10.57
N GLN A 61 -23.38 3.40 -11.83
CA GLN A 61 -23.78 2.06 -12.25
C GLN A 61 -22.60 1.23 -12.73
N TRP A 62 -22.70 -0.08 -12.48
CA TRP A 62 -21.70 -1.07 -12.82
C TRP A 62 -22.37 -2.26 -13.51
N GLU A 63 -21.75 -2.77 -14.57
CA GLU A 63 -22.21 -3.95 -15.28
C GLU A 63 -21.24 -5.12 -15.11
N GLU A 64 -21.76 -6.35 -15.15
CA GLU A 64 -20.92 -7.54 -15.15
C GLU A 64 -20.37 -7.83 -16.55
N VAL A 65 -19.07 -8.05 -16.62
CA VAL A 65 -18.33 -8.39 -17.84
C VAL A 65 -17.60 -9.72 -17.63
N ASN A 66 -17.88 -10.67 -18.53
CA ASN A 66 -17.23 -11.97 -18.60
C ASN A 66 -16.06 -11.88 -19.59
N ILE A 67 -14.84 -12.13 -19.12
CA ILE A 67 -13.61 -11.89 -19.85
C ILE A 67 -12.88 -13.21 -20.05
N GLU A 68 -12.43 -13.45 -21.27
CA GLU A 68 -11.41 -14.47 -21.56
C GLU A 68 -10.05 -13.83 -21.78
N PHE A 69 -9.00 -14.44 -21.22
CA PHE A 69 -7.63 -14.01 -21.45
C PHE A 69 -6.99 -14.87 -22.53
N GLU A 70 -6.28 -14.23 -23.46
CA GLU A 70 -5.57 -14.95 -24.50
C GLU A 70 -4.20 -14.32 -24.77
N PHE A 71 -3.23 -15.09 -25.24
CA PHE A 71 -2.00 -14.46 -25.74
C PHE A 71 -2.27 -13.74 -27.08
N LYS A 72 -2.88 -14.44 -28.03
CA LYS A 72 -3.40 -13.86 -29.28
C LYS A 72 -4.91 -14.00 -29.33
N SER A 73 -5.64 -13.00 -29.82
CA SER A 73 -7.10 -13.14 -29.95
C SER A 73 -7.54 -14.35 -30.81
N SER A 74 -6.72 -14.79 -31.76
CA SER A 74 -6.99 -15.97 -32.59
C SER A 74 -6.88 -17.29 -31.81
N ASP A 75 -6.36 -17.28 -30.58
CA ASP A 75 -6.33 -18.45 -29.70
C ASP A 75 -7.72 -18.77 -29.14
N PHE A 76 -8.59 -17.76 -28.98
CA PHE A 76 -9.98 -17.92 -28.52
C PHE A 76 -10.78 -18.98 -29.32
N PRO A 77 -10.87 -18.90 -30.66
CA PRO A 77 -11.49 -19.98 -31.44
C PRO A 77 -10.68 -21.28 -31.45
N LYS A 78 -9.34 -21.26 -31.34
CA LYS A 78 -8.51 -22.49 -31.28
C LYS A 78 -8.80 -23.30 -30.02
N HIS A 79 -9.08 -22.62 -28.91
CA HIS A 79 -9.49 -23.22 -27.64
C HIS A 79 -10.99 -23.58 -27.58
N LYS A 80 -11.73 -23.37 -28.68
CA LYS A 80 -13.18 -23.66 -28.81
C LYS A 80 -14.08 -22.77 -27.94
N HIS A 81 -13.61 -21.62 -27.48
CA HIS A 81 -14.42 -20.68 -26.71
C HIS A 81 -15.58 -20.10 -27.53
N LEU A 82 -15.38 -19.86 -28.83
CA LEU A 82 -16.45 -19.43 -29.74
C LEU A 82 -17.58 -20.47 -29.84
N GLU A 83 -17.26 -21.76 -29.88
CA GLU A 83 -18.26 -22.83 -29.89
C GLU A 83 -19.02 -22.87 -28.56
N ARG A 84 -18.30 -22.78 -27.42
CA ARG A 84 -18.91 -22.73 -26.10
C ARG A 84 -19.80 -21.51 -25.90
N MET A 85 -19.44 -20.38 -26.49
CA MET A 85 -20.25 -19.16 -26.48
C MET A 85 -21.55 -19.38 -27.27
N ARG A 86 -21.46 -19.99 -28.46
CA ARG A 86 -22.64 -20.38 -29.27
C ARG A 86 -23.55 -21.40 -28.57
N LEU A 87 -23.00 -22.21 -27.67
CA LEU A 87 -23.76 -23.14 -26.82
C LEU A 87 -24.38 -22.47 -25.57
N GLY A 88 -24.23 -21.15 -25.40
CA GLY A 88 -24.89 -20.37 -24.36
C GLY A 88 -24.00 -19.95 -23.19
N THR A 89 -22.68 -20.21 -23.23
CA THR A 89 -21.76 -19.65 -22.22
C THR A 89 -21.53 -18.17 -22.51
N LYS A 90 -21.73 -17.28 -21.53
CA LYS A 90 -21.54 -15.85 -21.72
C LYS A 90 -20.05 -15.48 -21.74
N CYS A 91 -19.64 -14.68 -22.72
CA CYS A 91 -18.33 -14.04 -22.80
C CYS A 91 -18.52 -12.69 -23.49
N ASP A 92 -18.17 -11.61 -22.80
CA ASP A 92 -18.42 -10.23 -23.22
C ASP A 92 -17.16 -9.59 -23.83
N SER A 93 -15.98 -10.04 -23.40
CA SER A 93 -14.71 -9.46 -23.85
C SER A 93 -13.59 -10.48 -23.97
N ILE A 94 -12.64 -10.21 -24.86
CA ILE A 94 -11.33 -10.88 -24.90
C ILE A 94 -10.27 -9.85 -24.55
N VAL A 95 -9.49 -10.13 -23.51
CA VAL A 95 -8.27 -9.38 -23.19
C VAL A 95 -7.09 -10.17 -23.72
N CYS A 96 -6.36 -9.60 -24.68
CA CYS A 96 -5.24 -10.29 -25.32
C CYS A 96 -3.96 -9.45 -25.38
N TRP A 97 -2.79 -10.09 -25.52
CA TRP A 97 -1.57 -9.33 -25.82
C TRP A 97 -1.63 -8.74 -27.23
N GLU A 98 -1.98 -9.54 -28.23
CA GLU A 98 -2.03 -9.14 -29.63
C GLU A 98 -3.35 -9.54 -30.29
N HIS A 99 -4.02 -8.56 -30.89
CA HIS A 99 -5.22 -8.81 -31.68
C HIS A 99 -4.85 -9.10 -33.14
N ASP A 100 -5.08 -10.35 -33.53
CA ASP A 100 -4.81 -10.90 -34.87
C ASP A 100 -6.03 -11.59 -35.50
N TRP A 101 -7.19 -11.58 -34.83
CA TRP A 101 -8.40 -12.26 -35.27
C TRP A 101 -9.40 -11.29 -35.90
N GLN A 102 -9.34 -11.12 -37.22
CA GLN A 102 -10.15 -10.14 -37.96
C GLN A 102 -11.64 -10.53 -38.02
N GLU A 103 -11.95 -11.82 -37.92
CA GLU A 103 -13.32 -12.36 -37.97
C GLU A 103 -13.98 -12.42 -36.59
N CYS A 104 -13.41 -11.74 -35.58
CA CYS A 104 -14.00 -11.68 -34.24
C CYS A 104 -15.44 -11.13 -34.31
N PRO A 105 -16.43 -11.81 -33.70
CA PRO A 105 -17.79 -11.30 -33.61
C PRO A 105 -17.84 -9.92 -32.97
N LYS A 106 -18.72 -9.05 -33.48
CA LYS A 106 -18.80 -7.63 -33.06
C LYS A 106 -19.34 -7.46 -31.64
N GLU A 107 -20.05 -8.46 -31.14
CA GLU A 107 -20.58 -8.52 -29.78
C GLU A 107 -19.48 -8.76 -28.73
N ILE A 108 -18.28 -9.19 -29.14
CA ILE A 108 -17.15 -9.38 -28.23
C ILE A 108 -16.27 -8.13 -28.26
N GLU A 109 -16.10 -7.48 -27.11
CA GLU A 109 -15.15 -6.37 -26.97
C GLU A 109 -13.71 -6.91 -26.94
N ILE A 110 -12.81 -6.35 -27.77
CA ILE A 110 -11.39 -6.68 -27.74
C ILE A 110 -10.61 -5.61 -26.98
N ILE A 111 -9.89 -6.03 -25.94
CA ILE A 111 -8.94 -5.20 -25.19
C ILE A 111 -7.53 -5.70 -25.52
N GLU A 112 -6.87 -5.03 -26.47
CA GLU A 112 -5.53 -5.41 -26.96
C GLU A 112 -4.43 -4.71 -26.13
N LEU A 113 -3.74 -5.49 -25.31
CA LEU A 113 -2.80 -4.95 -24.32
C LEU A 113 -1.48 -4.48 -24.90
N LYS A 114 -1.09 -4.79 -26.15
CA LYS A 114 0.18 -4.32 -26.75
C LYS A 114 0.11 -2.87 -27.23
N THR A 115 -1.08 -2.31 -27.37
CA THR A 115 -1.31 -0.88 -27.60
C THR A 115 -1.99 -0.21 -26.41
N GLU A 116 -2.92 -0.88 -25.72
CA GLU A 116 -3.73 -0.27 -24.65
C GLU A 116 -2.89 0.31 -23.51
N TYR A 117 -1.92 -0.44 -22.99
CA TYR A 117 -1.11 0.00 -21.84
C TYR A 117 -0.36 1.32 -22.08
N LYS A 118 -0.03 1.62 -23.34
CA LYS A 118 0.72 2.82 -23.72
C LYS A 118 -0.08 4.11 -23.54
N LYS A 119 -1.41 4.00 -23.42
CA LYS A 119 -2.29 5.14 -23.16
C LYS A 119 -2.18 5.65 -21.72
N TYR A 120 -1.61 4.84 -20.83
CA TYR A 120 -1.56 5.15 -19.41
C TYR A 120 -0.14 5.51 -18.96
N PRO A 121 0.01 6.50 -18.07
CA PRO A 121 1.30 6.79 -17.50
C PRO A 121 1.76 5.64 -16.61
N ASN A 122 3.09 5.53 -16.48
CA ASN A 122 3.68 4.73 -15.41
C ASN A 122 3.24 5.25 -14.05
N THR A 123 2.89 4.34 -13.15
CA THR A 123 2.78 4.68 -11.74
C THR A 123 4.16 5.08 -11.27
N VAL A 124 4.30 6.30 -10.74
CA VAL A 124 5.49 6.69 -10.01
C VAL A 124 5.62 5.69 -8.87
N VAL A 125 6.68 4.90 -8.87
CA VAL A 125 7.03 4.08 -7.72
C VAL A 125 7.43 5.08 -6.64
N GLU A 126 6.47 5.39 -5.77
CA GLU A 126 6.75 6.18 -4.59
C GLU A 126 7.61 5.30 -3.67
N GLU A 127 8.79 5.79 -3.31
CA GLU A 127 9.50 5.25 -2.15
C GLU A 127 8.50 5.23 -1.00
N PRO A 128 8.35 4.11 -0.26
CA PRO A 128 7.45 4.02 0.89
C PRO A 128 7.58 5.21 1.87
N ASP A 129 8.73 5.87 1.85
CA ASP A 129 9.14 6.93 2.76
C ASP A 129 8.89 8.37 2.24
N LYS A 130 8.33 8.57 1.05
CA LYS A 130 7.83 9.90 0.64
C LYS A 130 6.33 10.02 0.86
N VAL A 131 5.98 10.28 2.13
CA VAL A 131 4.79 11.02 2.57
C VAL A 131 3.49 10.59 1.90
N SER A 132 2.77 9.74 2.63
CA SER A 132 1.31 9.72 2.73
C SER A 132 0.59 10.91 2.06
N GLN A 133 0.27 10.81 0.78
CA GLN A 133 -1.00 11.34 0.28
C GLN A 133 -2.16 10.39 0.61
N ILE A 134 -1.85 9.20 1.15
CA ILE A 134 -2.82 8.22 1.64
C ILE A 134 -2.79 8.16 3.17
N SER A 135 -3.01 9.29 3.83
CA SER A 135 -3.93 9.23 4.96
C SER A 135 -5.10 10.13 4.60
N ASP A 136 -6.31 9.60 4.62
CA ASP A 136 -7.55 10.40 4.51
C ASP A 136 -7.69 11.45 5.64
N TYR A 137 -6.67 11.58 6.49
CA TYR A 137 -6.62 12.40 7.67
C TYR A 137 -5.64 13.56 7.45
N ASN A 138 -6.15 14.78 7.53
CA ASN A 138 -5.32 15.97 7.52
C ASN A 138 -4.70 16.17 8.92
N LEU A 139 -3.40 16.48 8.97
CA LEU A 139 -2.70 16.80 10.22
C LEU A 139 -3.40 17.93 10.99
N ASN A 140 -3.97 18.92 10.30
CA ASN A 140 -4.64 20.04 10.93
C ASN A 140 -5.89 19.63 11.71
N ASP A 141 -6.57 18.55 11.31
CA ASP A 141 -7.80 18.07 11.96
C ASP A 141 -7.53 17.56 13.38
N LEU A 142 -6.30 17.11 13.64
CA LEU A 142 -5.89 16.65 14.96
C LEU A 142 -5.80 17.78 16.00
N PHE A 143 -5.61 19.03 15.55
CA PHE A 143 -5.39 20.13 16.48
C PHE A 143 -6.68 20.71 17.06
N LYS A 144 -7.85 20.60 16.43
CA LYS A 144 -9.13 21.14 16.96
C LYS A 144 -9.01 22.52 17.63
N ASN A 145 -8.20 23.43 17.06
CA ASN A 145 -7.84 24.76 17.59
C ASN A 145 -6.91 24.82 18.84
N TYR A 146 -6.20 23.75 19.17
CA TYR A 146 -5.21 23.70 20.25
C TYR A 146 -3.88 24.35 19.84
N THR A 147 -3.81 25.68 19.88
CA THR A 147 -2.65 26.47 19.45
C THR A 147 -1.35 26.06 20.13
N LEU A 148 -1.38 25.85 21.46
CA LEU A 148 -0.21 25.40 22.22
C LEU A 148 0.31 24.05 21.70
N SER A 149 -0.59 23.08 21.56
CA SER A 149 -0.23 21.73 21.07
C SER A 149 0.27 21.77 19.63
N LYS A 150 -0.26 22.66 18.78
CA LYS A 150 0.24 22.88 17.42
C LYS A 150 1.67 23.40 17.42
N THR A 151 1.97 24.41 18.25
CA THR A 151 3.33 24.94 18.40
C THR A 151 4.30 23.87 18.90
N LEU A 152 3.94 23.16 19.99
CA LEU A 152 4.76 22.10 20.55
C LEU A 152 5.00 20.97 19.55
N TYR A 153 3.98 20.57 18.79
CA TYR A 153 4.10 19.53 17.78
C TYR A 153 5.05 19.96 16.66
N ASN A 154 4.94 21.18 16.16
CA ASN A 154 5.79 21.68 15.08
C ASN A 154 7.26 21.73 15.50
N GLU A 155 7.55 22.19 16.73
CA GLU A 155 8.90 22.17 17.29
C GLU A 155 9.42 20.73 17.46
N LEU A 156 8.64 19.84 18.07
CA LEU A 156 8.99 18.43 18.26
C LEU A 156 9.25 17.74 16.91
N HIS A 157 8.38 17.94 15.92
CA HIS A 157 8.50 17.40 14.58
C HIS A 157 9.79 17.88 13.92
N GLY A 158 10.04 19.19 13.90
CA GLY A 158 11.25 19.77 13.32
C GLY A 158 12.54 19.26 13.97
N LEU A 159 12.52 19.02 15.29
CA LEU A 159 13.65 18.42 16.01
C LEU A 159 13.80 16.93 15.71
N THR A 160 12.70 16.20 15.55
CA THR A 160 12.69 14.76 15.23
C THR A 160 13.27 14.49 13.85
N MET A 161 12.83 15.23 12.83
CA MET A 161 13.28 15.02 11.44
C MET A 161 14.78 15.31 11.26
N LYS A 162 15.41 16.02 12.20
CA LYS A 162 16.87 16.26 12.22
C LYS A 162 17.69 15.12 12.83
N ILE A 163 17.05 14.11 13.45
CA ILE A 163 17.77 13.00 14.10
C ILE A 163 18.37 12.05 13.06
N SER A 164 17.63 11.70 12.01
CA SER A 164 18.05 10.80 10.94
C SER A 164 17.18 11.03 9.70
N GLY A 165 17.78 10.95 8.51
CA GLY A 165 17.07 11.04 7.23
C GLY A 165 16.14 9.86 6.93
N GLU A 166 16.25 8.76 7.70
CA GLU A 166 15.40 7.57 7.57
C GLU A 166 14.08 7.68 8.37
N ILE A 167 13.93 8.74 9.18
CA ILE A 167 12.72 8.92 9.97
C ILE A 167 11.64 9.51 9.08
N TRP A 168 10.46 8.90 9.09
CA TRP A 168 9.27 9.42 8.44
C TRP A 168 8.06 9.35 9.39
N ARG A 169 6.98 10.04 9.03
CA ARG A 169 5.74 10.07 9.83
C ARG A 169 4.51 9.65 9.02
N LYS A 170 3.53 9.05 9.70
CA LYS A 170 2.18 8.78 9.20
C LYS A 170 1.15 9.49 10.06
N VAL A 171 0.24 10.24 9.44
CA VAL A 171 -0.92 10.83 10.11
C VAL A 171 -2.05 9.80 10.15
N ALA A 172 -2.69 9.65 11.30
CA ALA A 172 -3.86 8.79 11.49
C ALA A 172 -4.96 9.58 12.19
N LYS A 173 -6.16 9.00 12.28
CA LYS A 173 -7.37 9.63 12.86
C LYS A 173 -7.18 10.34 14.20
N TYR A 174 -6.30 9.82 15.07
CA TYR A 174 -6.13 10.31 16.44
C TYR A 174 -4.68 10.58 16.86
N ALA A 175 -3.70 10.31 15.99
CA ALA A 175 -2.30 10.40 16.34
C ALA A 175 -1.41 10.54 15.09
N VAL A 176 -0.17 10.97 15.32
CA VAL A 176 0.91 10.95 14.33
C VAL A 176 1.93 9.90 14.74
N PHE A 177 2.20 8.94 13.88
CA PHE A 177 3.17 7.86 14.10
C PHE A 177 4.50 8.20 13.43
N TYR A 178 5.62 7.86 14.07
CA TYR A 178 6.97 8.04 13.55
C TYR A 178 7.70 6.71 13.47
N TYR A 179 8.38 6.50 12.35
CA TYR A 179 9.00 5.22 11.97
C TYR A 179 10.52 5.33 11.89
N SER A 180 11.19 4.21 12.18
CA SER A 180 12.59 3.95 11.88
C SER A 180 12.63 2.76 10.94
N PRO A 181 12.89 3.02 9.66
CA PRO A 181 11.90 3.00 8.57
C PRO A 181 10.95 1.78 8.57
N GLU A 182 11.40 0.64 9.10
CA GLU A 182 10.65 -0.61 9.21
C GLU A 182 9.62 -0.65 10.34
N LYS A 183 9.85 0.03 11.48
CA LYS A 183 8.97 -0.05 12.66
C LYS A 183 8.68 1.31 13.28
N VAL A 184 7.48 1.44 13.85
CA VAL A 184 7.11 2.59 14.69
C VAL A 184 7.98 2.58 15.94
N PHE A 185 8.54 3.74 16.29
CA PHE A 185 9.33 3.90 17.50
C PHE A 185 8.77 4.98 18.44
N PHE A 186 7.93 5.87 17.93
CA PHE A 186 7.03 6.65 18.77
C PHE A 186 5.79 7.13 18.01
N ASN A 187 4.76 7.53 18.76
CA ASN A 187 3.60 8.24 18.25
C ASN A 187 3.24 9.42 19.14
N VAL A 188 2.55 10.39 18.56
CA VAL A 188 2.12 11.62 19.20
C VAL A 188 0.62 11.75 19.09
N SER A 189 -0.09 11.69 20.21
CA SER A 189 -1.49 12.07 20.32
C SER A 189 -1.59 13.54 20.70
N ILE A 190 -2.32 14.31 19.91
CA ILE A 190 -2.57 15.73 20.21
C ILE A 190 -3.62 15.83 21.32
N GLN A 191 -3.34 16.60 22.36
CA GLN A 191 -4.24 16.82 23.49
C GLN A 191 -4.55 18.32 23.63
N LYS A 192 -5.60 18.67 24.39
CA LYS A 192 -5.98 20.08 24.61
C LYS A 192 -4.86 20.91 25.26
N GLN A 193 -4.07 20.31 26.15
CA GLN A 193 -3.03 20.99 26.94
C GLN A 193 -1.62 20.47 26.64
N GLY A 194 -1.34 20.06 25.40
CA GLY A 194 -0.03 19.59 24.97
C GLY A 194 -0.07 18.31 24.15
N LEU A 195 1.01 17.53 24.24
CA LEU A 195 1.20 16.28 23.50
C LEU A 195 1.32 15.11 24.47
N LYS A 196 0.68 13.99 24.13
CA LYS A 196 0.96 12.69 24.74
C LYS A 196 1.80 11.89 23.75
N ILE A 197 2.95 11.41 24.19
CA ILE A 197 3.87 10.62 23.37
C ILE A 197 3.91 9.21 23.92
N HIS A 198 3.69 8.20 23.08
CA HIS A 198 4.08 6.83 23.37
C HIS A 198 5.32 6.49 22.57
N LEU A 199 6.32 5.85 23.18
CA LEU A 199 7.58 5.50 22.53
C LEU A 199 8.07 4.13 22.96
N PHE A 200 8.78 3.46 22.06
CA PHE A 200 9.38 2.16 22.32
C PHE A 200 10.51 2.27 23.34
N THR A 201 10.42 1.49 24.42
CA THR A 201 11.42 1.42 25.48
C THR A 201 12.15 0.08 25.51
N GLY A 202 11.61 -0.93 24.85
CA GLY A 202 12.11 -2.31 24.94
C GLY A 202 12.16 -2.80 26.40
N GLY A 203 11.20 -2.37 27.23
CA GLY A 203 11.10 -2.72 28.64
C GLY A 203 12.06 -1.95 29.57
N LYS A 204 12.86 -1.02 29.04
CA LYS A 204 13.88 -0.31 29.80
C LYS A 204 13.37 1.01 30.38
N ASN A 205 13.92 1.40 31.53
CA ASN A 205 13.69 2.72 32.08
C ASN A 205 14.37 3.78 31.18
N ILE A 206 13.61 4.82 30.81
CA ILE A 206 14.12 5.99 30.11
C ILE A 206 13.73 7.21 30.93
N ARG A 207 14.68 8.11 31.18
CA ARG A 207 14.46 9.33 31.97
C ARG A 207 13.28 10.14 31.40
N GLY A 208 12.32 10.46 32.26
CA GLY A 208 11.12 11.23 31.90
C GLY A 208 10.06 10.43 31.14
N VAL A 209 10.18 9.11 31.09
CA VAL A 209 9.22 8.19 30.48
C VAL A 209 8.59 7.32 31.57
N GLU A 210 7.27 7.39 31.67
CA GLU A 210 6.47 6.54 32.55
C GLU A 210 6.21 5.20 31.87
N THR A 211 6.16 4.11 32.64
CA THR A 211 5.68 2.81 32.16
C THR A 211 4.18 2.87 31.88
N ILE A 212 3.70 2.04 30.96
CA ILE A 212 2.29 2.03 30.56
C ILE A 212 1.48 1.02 31.40
N SER A 213 2.11 -0.02 31.94
CA SER A 213 1.44 -1.11 32.67
C SER A 213 1.83 -1.19 34.15
N GLU A 214 0.86 -0.98 35.02
CA GLU A 214 0.78 -1.64 36.34
C GLU A 214 -0.42 -2.62 36.41
N GLU A 215 -1.39 -2.58 35.47
CA GLU A 215 -2.65 -3.34 35.57
C GLU A 215 -3.03 -4.19 34.33
N GLY A 216 -2.10 -4.47 33.40
CA GLY A 216 -2.40 -5.39 32.28
C GLY A 216 -1.20 -5.76 31.39
N ASN A 217 -1.27 -6.94 30.74
CA ASN A 217 -0.21 -7.55 29.93
C ASN A 217 0.00 -6.88 28.54
N TYR A 218 -0.23 -5.57 28.41
CA TYR A 218 -0.05 -4.85 27.13
C TYR A 218 0.95 -3.71 27.31
N ALA A 219 1.62 -3.34 26.22
CA ALA A 219 2.55 -2.22 26.14
C ALA A 219 3.77 -2.29 27.08
N GLN A 220 4.18 -3.50 27.50
CA GLN A 220 5.32 -3.70 28.41
C GLN A 220 6.64 -3.14 27.85
N LYS A 221 6.81 -3.22 26.52
CA LYS A 221 7.97 -2.68 25.78
C LYS A 221 7.80 -1.20 25.38
N TRP A 222 6.78 -0.51 25.88
CA TRP A 222 6.44 0.86 25.54
C TRP A 222 6.31 1.74 26.78
N GLY A 223 6.61 3.01 26.61
CA GLY A 223 6.52 4.03 27.64
C GLY A 223 5.74 5.26 27.16
N LYS A 224 5.28 6.07 28.10
CA LYS A 224 4.54 7.31 27.82
C LYS A 224 5.22 8.53 28.45
N LEU A 225 5.12 9.67 27.79
CA LEU A 225 5.50 10.97 28.37
C LEU A 225 4.59 12.08 27.86
N TYR A 226 4.62 13.22 28.53
CA TYR A 226 3.84 14.40 28.16
C TYR A 226 4.74 15.60 27.85
N VAL A 227 4.40 16.35 26.82
CA VAL A 227 4.99 17.66 26.50
C VAL A 227 3.90 18.70 26.69
N LYS A 228 3.93 19.43 27.81
CA LYS A 228 2.92 20.46 28.16
C LYS A 228 3.44 21.87 27.93
N ALA A 229 4.75 22.05 27.92
CA ALA A 229 5.41 23.32 27.63
C ALA A 229 6.73 23.10 26.87
N ARG A 230 7.27 24.18 26.29
CA ARG A 230 8.51 24.15 25.51
C ARG A 230 9.71 23.59 26.30
N ARG A 231 9.75 23.82 27.62
CA ARG A 231 10.78 23.29 28.52
C ARG A 231 10.79 21.76 28.65
N ASP A 232 9.71 21.09 28.24
CA ASP A 232 9.61 19.62 28.29
C ASP A 232 10.22 18.98 27.03
N LEU A 233 10.40 19.74 25.93
CA LEU A 233 10.94 19.25 24.67
C LEU A 233 12.33 18.62 24.80
N PRO A 234 13.30 19.17 25.55
CA PRO A 234 14.61 18.52 25.71
C PRO A 234 14.52 17.10 26.30
N ILE A 235 13.65 16.89 27.28
CA ILE A 235 13.42 15.58 27.90
C ILE A 235 12.78 14.63 26.88
N ALA A 236 11.74 15.10 26.18
CA ALA A 236 11.07 14.32 25.13
C ALA A 236 12.04 13.93 23.99
N MET A 237 12.88 14.85 23.53
CA MET A 237 13.85 14.59 22.48
C MET A 237 14.95 13.62 22.92
N SER A 238 15.38 13.68 24.19
CA SER A 238 16.29 12.69 24.76
C SER A 238 15.67 11.29 24.74
N ALA A 239 14.39 11.18 25.13
CA ALA A 239 13.66 9.91 25.12
C ALA A 239 13.44 9.38 23.69
N ILE A 240 13.08 10.23 22.73
CA ILE A 240 12.88 9.86 21.32
C ILE A 240 14.18 9.33 20.69
N ARG A 241 15.32 9.98 20.93
CA ARG A 241 16.63 9.48 20.46
C ARG A 241 16.96 8.12 21.07
N LYS A 242 16.67 7.93 22.35
CA LYS A 242 16.90 6.64 23.02
C LYS A 242 15.98 5.55 22.47
N SER A 243 14.71 5.86 22.23
CA SER A 243 13.76 4.96 21.57
C SER A 243 14.26 4.54 20.18
N LEU A 244 14.75 5.49 19.37
CA LEU A 244 15.31 5.19 18.05
C LEU A 244 16.50 4.22 18.10
N GLN A 245 17.39 4.36 19.09
CA GLN A 245 18.48 3.42 19.29
C GLN A 245 17.96 2.02 19.67
N LEU A 246 16.96 1.97 20.54
CA LEU A 246 16.40 0.73 21.06
C LEU A 246 15.60 -0.03 19.98
N ILE A 247 14.78 0.66 19.19
CA ILE A 247 14.00 0.03 18.12
C ILE A 247 14.94 -0.54 17.04
N LYS A 248 16.01 0.17 16.68
CA LYS A 248 16.99 -0.32 15.69
C LYS A 248 17.70 -1.56 16.19
N LYS A 249 18.07 -1.59 17.48
CA LYS A 249 18.65 -2.78 18.10
C LYS A 249 17.67 -3.96 18.09
N ALA A 250 16.41 -3.72 18.46
CA ALA A 250 15.37 -4.75 18.49
C ALA A 250 15.10 -5.33 17.08
N ILE A 251 15.04 -4.49 16.05
CA ILE A 251 14.91 -4.92 14.64
C ILE A 251 16.07 -5.83 14.24
N ASN A 252 17.32 -5.40 14.50
CA ASN A 252 18.52 -6.18 14.18
C ASN A 252 18.57 -7.53 14.91
N ASN A 253 17.98 -7.60 16.10
CA ASN A 253 17.89 -8.81 16.92
C ASN A 253 16.67 -9.68 16.60
N HIS A 254 15.82 -9.29 15.64
CA HIS A 254 14.55 -9.94 15.34
C HIS A 254 13.59 -10.03 16.55
N GLU A 255 13.64 -9.07 17.47
CA GLU A 255 12.77 -9.01 18.65
C GLU A 255 11.35 -8.57 18.28
N ASN A 256 10.34 -9.07 19.02
CA ASN A 256 8.97 -8.58 18.88
C ASN A 256 8.84 -7.16 19.48
N THR A 257 8.53 -6.18 18.62
CA THR A 257 8.36 -4.76 18.99
C THR A 257 6.91 -4.30 19.04
N GLY A 258 5.96 -5.24 18.92
CA GLY A 258 4.53 -4.94 18.89
C GLY A 258 4.03 -4.28 20.18
N TRP A 259 2.88 -3.61 20.09
CA TRP A 259 2.23 -3.04 21.27
C TRP A 259 1.87 -4.10 22.32
N TYR A 260 1.59 -5.33 21.89
CA TYR A 260 1.26 -6.46 22.75
C TYR A 260 2.46 -7.38 23.03
N ALA A 261 3.68 -6.94 22.73
CA ALA A 261 4.87 -7.73 23.03
C ALA A 261 5.15 -7.72 24.55
N GLU A 262 5.32 -8.90 25.12
CA GLU A 262 5.76 -9.10 26.50
C GLU A 262 7.28 -8.85 26.62
N ASN A 263 7.74 -8.51 27.81
CA ASN A 263 9.16 -8.52 28.13
C ASN A 263 9.64 -9.97 28.17
N ASP A 264 10.79 -10.23 27.55
CA ASP A 264 11.46 -11.53 27.61
C ASP A 264 12.03 -11.81 29.01
#